data_AF-A0A562QN65-F1
#
_entry.id   AF-A0A562QN65-F1
#
_cell.length_a   1.000
_cell.length_b   1.000
_cell.length_c   1.000
_cell.angle_alpha   90.00
_cell.angle_beta   90.00
_cell.angle_gamma   90.00
#
_symmetry.space_group_name_H-M   'P 1'
#
loop_
_entity.id
_entity.type
_entity.pdbx_description
1 polymer ?
#
loop_
_entity_poly.entity_id
_entity_poly.type
_entity_poly.pdbx_seq_one_letter_code
_entity_poly.pdbx_strand_id
1 'polypeptide(L)' 'MSNKPCPFCYISEYILENESAYAIYDQYPVSEGHTLIIPKRHVADYFEATSEEKEALHSLV' A
#
# COMPACT_ATOMS: atom_id res chain seq x y z
N MET A 1 24.26 -2.15 -8.14
CA MET A 1 22.79 -2.08 -8.03
C MET A 1 22.48 -1.47 -6.67
N SER A 2 21.88 -0.28 -6.63
CA SER A 2 21.60 0.40 -5.36
C SER A 2 20.51 -0.39 -4.62
N ASN A 3 20.89 -1.07 -3.54
CA ASN A 3 19.98 -1.80 -2.67
C ASN A 3 19.28 -0.80 -1.73
N LYS A 4 18.48 0.10 -2.29
CA LYS A 4 17.73 1.09 -1.51
C LYS A 4 16.56 0.37 -0.81
N PRO A 5 16.30 0.67 0.47
CA PRO A 5 15.13 0.13 1.16
C PRO A 5 13.85 0.57 0.44
N CYS A 6 12.86 -0.32 0.35
CA CYS A 6 11.57 0.01 -0.23
C CYS A 6 10.91 1.13 0.59
N PRO A 7 10.45 2.23 -0.04
CA PRO A 7 9.86 3.36 0.67
C PRO A 7 8.53 3.01 1.35
N PHE A 8 7.88 1.92 0.94
CA PHE A 8 6.58 1.51 1.46
C PHE A 8 6.67 0.50 2.62
N CYS A 9 7.71 -0.32 2.68
CA CYS A 9 7.79 -1.41 3.68
C CYS A 9 7.94 -0.96 5.14
N TYR A 10 8.31 0.30 5.40
CA TYR A 10 8.63 0.79 6.75
C TYR A 10 7.76 1.98 7.18
N ILE A 11 6.55 2.08 6.63
CA ILE A 11 5.59 3.12 7.02
C ILE A 11 4.84 2.65 8.27
N SER A 12 4.64 3.54 9.24
CA SER A 12 3.89 3.28 10.48
C SER A 12 2.68 4.18 10.67
N GLU A 13 2.52 5.22 9.85
CA GLU A 13 1.40 6.16 9.93
C GLU A 13 0.42 5.88 8.79
N TYR A 14 -0.64 5.14 9.12
CA TYR A 14 -1.71 4.79 8.18
C TYR A 14 -2.96 5.62 8.46
N ILE A 15 -3.67 6.02 7.40
CA ILE A 15 -4.98 6.67 7.54
C ILE A 15 -6.11 5.65 7.73
N LEU A 16 -5.90 4.44 7.21
CA LEU A 16 -6.79 3.29 7.33
C LEU A 16 -5.96 2.01 7.16
N GLU A 17 -6.31 0.93 7.84
CA GLU A 17 -5.67 -0.37 7.63
C GLU A 17 -6.62 -1.53 7.92
N ASN A 18 -6.25 -2.70 7.42
CA ASN A 18 -6.81 -4.00 7.80
C ASN A 18 -5.67 -5.01 8.01
N GLU A 19 -5.98 -6.30 8.06
CA GLU A 19 -4.99 -7.35 8.32
C GLU A 19 -3.85 -7.39 7.30
N SER A 20 -4.13 -7.12 6.02
CA SER A 20 -3.19 -7.37 4.91
C SER A 20 -2.85 -6.12 4.09
N ALA A 21 -3.51 -4.99 4.31
CA ALA A 21 -3.33 -3.76 3.55
C ALA A 21 -3.45 -2.51 4.43
N TYR A 22 -2.91 -1.41 3.94
CA TYR A 22 -3.01 -0.10 4.56
C TYR A 22 -3.17 1.00 3.50
N ALA A 23 -3.70 2.13 3.92
CA ALA A 23 -3.85 3.33 3.12
C ALA A 23 -3.02 4.49 3.70
N ILE A 24 -2.46 5.32 2.82
CA ILE A 24 -1.72 6.55 3.16
C ILE A 24 -2.04 7.66 2.16
N TYR A 25 -1.86 8.91 2.56
CA TYR A 25 -1.81 10.00 1.60
C TYR A 25 -0.55 9.92 0.74
N ASP A 26 -0.68 10.21 -0.55
CA ASP A 26 0.46 10.35 -1.43
C ASP A 26 1.28 11.60 -1.03
N GLN A 27 2.61 11.49 -1.05
CA GLN A 27 3.51 12.62 -0.82
C GLN A 27 3.52 13.62 -2.00
N TYR A 28 3.11 13.16 -3.19
CA TYR A 28 3.04 13.93 -4.42
C TYR A 28 1.63 13.81 -5.03
N PRO A 29 0.59 14.31 -4.33
CA PRO A 29 -0.79 14.08 -4.71
C PRO A 29 -1.16 14.79 -6.02
N VAL A 30 -1.85 14.06 -6.92
CA VAL A 30 -2.41 14.64 -8.16
C VAL A 30 -3.64 15.50 -7.88
N SER A 31 -4.41 15.15 -6.84
CA SER A 31 -5.62 15.85 -6.41
C SER A 31 -5.75 15.82 -4.89
N GLU A 32 -6.60 16.68 -4.33
CA GLU A 32 -6.94 16.63 -2.91
C GLU A 32 -7.45 15.24 -2.53
N GLY A 33 -6.93 14.70 -1.42
CA GLY A 33 -7.29 13.36 -0.93
C GLY A 33 -6.66 12.19 -1.69
N HIS A 34 -5.70 12.40 -2.61
CA HIS A 34 -5.01 11.31 -3.30
C HIS A 34 -4.39 10.34 -2.29
N THR A 35 -4.87 9.10 -2.33
CA THR A 35 -4.55 8.06 -1.36
C THR A 35 -3.98 6.85 -2.09
N LEU A 36 -2.93 6.27 -1.52
CA LEU A 36 -2.35 5.00 -1.96
C LEU A 36 -2.85 3.88 -1.06
N ILE A 37 -3.27 2.78 -1.66
CA ILE A 37 -3.64 1.55 -0.97
C ILE A 37 -2.60 0.50 -1.30
N ILE A 38 -1.92 -0.02 -0.28
CA ILE A 38 -0.69 -0.79 -0.41
C ILE A 38 -0.79 -2.06 0.45
N PRO A 39 -0.39 -3.24 -0.06
CA PRO A 39 -0.33 -4.44 0.77
C PRO A 39 0.80 -4.33 1.79
N LYS A 40 0.58 -4.88 2.99
CA LYS A 40 1.60 -4.94 4.06
C LYS A 40 2.79 -5.81 3.65
N ARG A 41 2.55 -6.86 2.86
CA ARG A 41 3.59 -7.68 2.26
C ARG A 41 4.16 -6.98 1.03
N HIS A 42 5.49 -6.97 0.91
CA HIS A 42 6.15 -6.46 -0.29
C HIS A 42 5.87 -7.37 -1.50
N VAL A 43 5.25 -6.79 -2.53
CA VAL A 43 5.01 -7.36 -3.85
C VAL A 43 5.43 -6.35 -4.92
N ALA A 44 5.91 -6.82 -6.07
CA ALA A 44 6.34 -5.94 -7.15
C ALA A 44 5.14 -5.33 -7.90
N ASP A 45 4.04 -6.07 -8.00
CA ASP A 45 2.81 -5.62 -8.65
C ASP A 45 1.56 -6.31 -8.08
N TYR A 46 0.39 -5.84 -8.53
CA TYR A 46 -0.91 -6.35 -8.09
C TYR A 46 -1.14 -7.84 -8.42
N PHE A 47 -0.52 -8.37 -9.47
CA PHE A 47 -0.74 -9.75 -9.90
C PHE A 47 -0.03 -10.75 -8.98
N GLU A 48 1.06 -10.33 -8.34
CA GLU A 48 1.79 -11.10 -7.30
C GLU A 48 1.10 -11.12 -5.93
N ALA A 49 0.05 -10.32 -5.73
CA ALA A 49 -0.77 -10.39 -4.52
C ALA A 49 -1.64 -11.66 -4.52
N THR A 50 -1.79 -12.26 -3.34
CA THR A 50 -2.72 -13.37 -3.08
C THR A 50 -4.17 -12.92 -3.23
N SER A 51 -5.10 -13.87 -3.31
CA SER A 51 -6.54 -13.54 -3.39
C SER A 51 -6.99 -12.77 -2.15
N GLU A 52 -6.52 -13.18 -0.98
CA GLU A 52 -6.81 -12.56 0.32
C GLU A 52 -6.26 -11.13 0.40
N GLU A 53 -5.04 -10.89 -0.10
CA GLU A 53 -4.48 -9.55 -0.17
C GLU A 53 -5.24 -8.67 -1.16
N LYS A 54 -5.65 -9.20 -2.31
CA LYS A 54 -6.47 -8.45 -3.27
C LYS A 54 -7.79 -8.04 -2.65
N GLU A 55 -8.49 -8.96 -1.99
CA GLU A 55 -9.73 -8.65 -1.26
C GLU A 55 -9.49 -7.61 -0.15
N ALA A 56 -8.38 -7.72 0.59
CA ALA A 56 -8.01 -6.73 1.59
C ALA A 56 -7.78 -5.34 0.97
N LEU A 57 -7.09 -5.24 -0.17
CA LEU A 57 -6.91 -3.97 -0.88
C LEU A 57 -8.26 -3.36 -1.29
N HIS A 58 -9.16 -4.18 -1.86
CA HIS A 58 -10.50 -3.74 -2.30
C HIS A 58 -11.42 -3.36 -1.15
N SER A 59 -11.25 -3.94 0.04
CA SER A 59 -12.08 -3.58 1.21
C SER A 59 -11.79 -2.20 1.81
N LEU A 60 -10.73 -1.53 1.33
CA LEU A 60 -10.34 -0.19 1.75
C LEU A 60 -10.87 0.92 0.82
N VAL A 61 -11.67 0.58 -0.20
CA VAL A 61 -12.35 1.52 -1.12
C VAL A 61 -13.86 1.36 -1.15
#